data_AF-A0A8K0ERQ6-F1
#
_entry.id   AF-A0A8K0ERQ6-F1
#
_cell.length_a   1.000
_cell.length_b   1.000
_cell.length_c   1.000
_cell.angle_alpha   90.00
_cell.angle_beta   90.00
_cell.angle_gamma   90.00
#
_symmetry.space_group_name_H-M   'P 1'
#
loop_
_entity.id
_entity.type
_entity.pdbx_description
1 polymer ?
#
loop_
_entity_poly.entity_id
_entity_poly.type
_entity_poly.pdbx_seq_one_letter_code
_entity_poly.pdbx_strand_id
1 'polypeptide(L)'
;MKTTTTTIAMAMYFFFIANLVSICFLPDMFPDSQLFVVLEFADGGCDLERFELHSLSQAKAILHQICVTLAVAEAALQFEHRDLHWGNVLVKRMDSREPSSTHHLNGEEVCVATSGLDVSIIDFTLSRMQKDGQPLYCDLSADPTLFDGKGDYQFDIYRAMKKENRDNWKRHCPYTNVLWLHYLADKLLNKKYKANKKSQRAWQQKFQTFLKQVLDCRTVAQVLKDCTLFKDK
;
A
#
# COMPACT_ATOMS: atom_id res chain seq x y z
N MET A 1 -2.69 20.87 11.84
CA MET A 1 -1.94 19.80 11.16
C MET A 1 -2.21 18.51 11.92
N LYS A 2 -3.07 17.63 11.37
CA LYS A 2 -3.26 16.29 11.94
C LYS A 2 -2.09 15.44 11.44
N THR A 3 -1.27 14.93 12.35
CA THR A 3 -0.18 13.99 12.07
C THR A 3 -0.72 12.79 11.28
N THR A 4 -0.12 12.48 10.13
CA THR A 4 -0.47 11.37 9.21
C THR A 4 -0.74 10.05 9.96
N THR A 5 -0.02 9.81 11.06
CA THR A 5 -0.16 8.66 11.96
C THR A 5 -1.54 8.54 12.61
N THR A 6 -2.18 9.66 12.98
CA THR A 6 -3.47 9.67 13.68
C THR A 6 -4.64 9.32 12.75
N THR A 7 -4.57 9.75 11.48
CA THR A 7 -5.60 9.46 10.47
C THR A 7 -5.57 7.99 10.04
N ILE A 8 -4.36 7.44 9.83
CA ILE A 8 -4.14 6.03 9.49
C ILE A 8 -4.62 5.11 10.63
N ALA A 9 -4.24 5.42 11.88
CA ALA A 9 -4.62 4.63 13.04
C ALA A 9 -6.14 4.62 13.32
N MET A 10 -6.86 5.73 13.10
CA MET A 10 -8.32 5.76 13.29
C MET A 10 -9.06 4.99 12.21
N ALA A 11 -8.72 5.16 10.93
CA ALA A 11 -9.36 4.43 9.84
C ALA A 11 -9.15 2.91 9.98
N MET A 12 -7.92 2.48 10.30
CA MET A 12 -7.60 1.07 10.49
C MET A 12 -8.32 0.48 11.71
N TYR A 13 -8.44 1.22 12.83
CA TYR A 13 -9.09 0.72 14.05
C TYR A 13 -10.56 0.36 13.84
N PHE A 14 -11.29 1.10 13.00
CA PHE A 14 -12.70 0.81 12.71
C PHE A 14 -12.89 -0.49 11.91
N PHE A 15 -12.04 -0.75 10.91
CA PHE A 15 -12.10 -2.00 10.13
C PHE A 15 -11.93 -3.24 11.00
N PHE A 16 -11.01 -3.21 11.97
CA PHE A 16 -10.73 -4.37 12.83
C PHE A 16 -11.78 -4.63 13.91
N ILE A 17 -12.43 -3.60 14.47
CA ILE A 17 -13.46 -3.84 15.51
C ILE A 17 -14.72 -4.45 14.92
N ALA A 18 -15.06 -4.07 13.68
CA ALA A 18 -16.34 -4.42 13.11
C ALA A 18 -16.33 -5.75 12.31
N ASN A 19 -15.19 -6.46 12.21
CA ASN A 19 -15.04 -7.68 11.39
C ASN A 19 -15.68 -7.51 9.99
N LEU A 20 -15.53 -6.33 9.40
CA LEU A 20 -16.22 -6.01 8.16
C LEU A 20 -15.46 -6.64 7.00
N VAL A 21 -16.11 -7.60 6.34
CA VAL A 21 -15.80 -7.90 4.95
C VAL A 21 -16.43 -6.77 4.14
N SER A 22 -15.61 -5.97 3.46
CA SER A 22 -16.12 -4.93 2.58
C SER A 22 -16.77 -5.60 1.36
N ILE A 23 -18.10 -5.75 1.38
CA ILE A 23 -18.85 -6.21 0.22
C ILE A 23 -19.80 -5.10 -0.20
N CYS A 24 -19.49 -4.48 -1.34
CA CYS A 24 -20.24 -3.36 -1.88
C CYS A 24 -21.47 -3.89 -2.67
N PHE A 25 -22.45 -4.45 -1.96
CA PHE A 25 -23.76 -4.77 -2.52
C PHE A 25 -24.67 -3.53 -2.50
N LEU A 26 -25.59 -3.44 -3.45
CA LEU A 26 -26.64 -2.42 -3.44
C LEU A 26 -27.49 -2.59 -2.16
N PRO A 27 -27.70 -1.53 -1.37
CA PRO A 27 -28.49 -1.60 -0.12
C PRO A 27 -29.88 -2.22 -0.33
N ASP A 28 -30.49 -1.92 -1.48
CA ASP A 28 -31.84 -2.33 -1.88
C ASP A 28 -31.97 -3.86 -2.12
N MET A 29 -30.87 -4.60 -2.09
CA MET A 29 -30.87 -6.07 -2.18
C MET A 29 -31.12 -6.76 -0.84
N PHE A 30 -31.15 -6.01 0.27
CA PHE A 30 -31.32 -6.57 1.61
C PHE A 30 -32.67 -6.19 2.22
N PRO A 31 -33.18 -6.96 3.20
CA PRO A 31 -34.37 -6.58 3.95
C PRO A 31 -34.20 -5.27 4.71
N ASP A 32 -35.29 -4.56 4.98
CA ASP A 32 -35.31 -3.29 5.73
C ASP A 32 -34.68 -3.39 7.13
N SER A 33 -34.56 -4.60 7.68
CA SER A 33 -33.92 -4.86 8.98
C SER A 33 -32.39 -4.99 8.92
N GLN A 34 -31.78 -4.92 7.74
CA GLN A 34 -30.34 -5.06 7.57
C GLN A 34 -29.60 -3.90 8.24
N LEU A 35 -28.60 -4.23 9.06
CA LEU A 35 -27.71 -3.25 9.66
C LEU A 35 -26.51 -3.02 8.73
N PHE A 36 -26.17 -1.75 8.53
CA PHE A 36 -25.02 -1.33 7.74
C PHE A 36 -24.04 -0.55 8.62
N VAL A 37 -22.75 -0.71 8.36
CA VAL A 37 -21.72 0.19 8.88
C VAL A 37 -21.30 1.12 7.76
N VAL A 38 -21.48 2.42 7.96
CA VAL A 38 -21.08 3.45 6.99
C VAL A 38 -19.81 4.10 7.50
N LEU A 39 -18.75 4.01 6.69
CA LEU A 39 -17.47 4.65 6.95
C LEU A 39 -17.28 5.78 5.93
N GLU A 40 -17.25 7.02 6.40
CA GLU A 40 -17.01 8.19 5.57
C GLU A 40 -15.50 8.50 5.52
N PHE A 41 -14.94 8.54 4.31
CA PHE A 41 -13.53 8.82 4.06
C PHE A 41 -13.37 10.06 3.20
N ALA A 42 -12.18 10.68 3.26
CA ALA A 42 -11.81 11.72 2.31
C ALA A 42 -11.71 11.15 0.89
N ASP A 43 -12.01 11.97 -0.11
CA ASP A 43 -11.83 11.63 -1.51
C ASP A 43 -10.34 11.50 -1.88
N GLY A 44 -9.87 10.26 -1.96
CA GLY A 44 -8.51 9.87 -2.36
C GLY A 44 -8.26 9.85 -3.87
N GLY A 45 -9.27 10.14 -4.70
CA GLY A 45 -9.15 10.15 -6.15
C GLY A 45 -9.42 8.79 -6.80
N CYS A 46 -8.62 8.45 -7.81
CA CYS A 46 -8.83 7.27 -8.66
C CYS A 46 -7.83 6.17 -8.30
N ASP A 47 -8.25 4.91 -8.35
CA ASP A 47 -7.34 3.77 -8.16
C ASP A 47 -6.19 3.77 -9.19
N LEU A 48 -5.02 3.29 -8.75
CA LEU A 48 -3.79 3.28 -9.54
C LEU A 48 -3.89 2.36 -10.77
N GLU A 49 -4.76 1.35 -10.75
CA GLU A 49 -5.05 0.51 -11.91
C GLU A 49 -5.61 1.35 -13.08
N ARG A 50 -6.56 2.24 -12.80
CA ARG A 50 -7.19 3.11 -13.81
C ARG A 50 -6.49 4.45 -14.01
N PHE A 51 -5.72 4.91 -13.03
CA PHE A 51 -5.06 6.21 -13.10
C PHE A 51 -4.05 6.32 -14.27
N GLU A 52 -4.12 7.39 -15.03
CA GLU A 52 -3.20 7.63 -16.15
C GLU A 52 -1.92 8.37 -15.70
N LEU A 53 -0.78 7.68 -15.78
CA LEU A 53 0.53 8.26 -15.45
C LEU A 53 1.19 8.92 -16.65
N HIS A 54 1.87 10.05 -16.43
CA HIS A 54 2.66 10.70 -17.47
C HIS A 54 4.05 10.06 -17.64
N SER A 55 4.72 9.70 -16.55
CA SER A 55 6.12 9.22 -16.56
C SER A 55 6.42 8.26 -15.40
N LEU A 56 7.52 7.52 -15.52
CA LEU A 56 8.06 6.69 -14.42
C LEU A 56 8.59 7.52 -13.25
N SER A 57 8.89 8.82 -13.44
CA SER A 57 9.19 9.69 -12.31
C SER A 57 7.97 9.89 -11.40
N GLN A 58 6.75 9.99 -11.97
CA GLN A 58 5.51 9.98 -11.19
C GLN A 58 5.30 8.63 -10.51
N ALA A 59 5.59 7.52 -11.20
CA ALA A 59 5.55 6.20 -10.60
C ALA A 59 6.51 6.07 -9.40
N LYS A 60 7.72 6.62 -9.50
CA LYS A 60 8.68 6.66 -8.37
C LYS A 60 8.13 7.50 -7.23
N ALA A 61 7.50 8.64 -7.50
CA ALA A 61 6.89 9.49 -6.48
C ALA A 61 5.76 8.74 -5.75
N ILE A 62 4.90 8.02 -6.48
CA ILE A 62 3.84 7.19 -5.89
C ILE A 62 4.45 6.10 -4.99
N LEU A 63 5.38 5.31 -5.54
CA LEU A 63 6.01 4.22 -4.79
C LEU A 63 6.73 4.74 -3.54
N HIS A 64 7.37 5.91 -3.62
CA HIS A 64 8.06 6.51 -2.47
C HIS A 64 7.07 6.95 -1.37
N GLN A 65 5.94 7.56 -1.73
CA GLN A 65 4.89 7.92 -0.77
C GLN A 65 4.29 6.68 -0.09
N ILE A 66 4.09 5.59 -0.84
CA ILE A 66 3.64 4.30 -0.28
C ILE A 66 4.67 3.75 0.69
N CYS A 67 5.96 3.70 0.31
CA CYS A 67 7.02 3.22 1.19
C CYS A 67 7.09 4.01 2.50
N VAL A 68 7.05 5.34 2.44
CA VAL A 68 7.09 6.18 3.66
C VAL A 68 5.85 5.95 4.52
N THR A 69 4.67 5.88 3.91
CA THR A 69 3.40 5.60 4.62
C THR A 69 3.46 4.26 5.36
N LEU A 70 3.88 3.20 4.67
CA LEU A 70 4.04 1.87 5.26
C LEU A 70 5.14 1.84 6.32
N ALA A 71 6.28 2.51 6.13
CA ALA A 71 7.34 2.56 7.13
C ALA A 71 6.88 3.24 8.43
N VAL A 72 6.11 4.33 8.33
CA VAL A 72 5.50 5.00 9.49
C VAL A 72 4.51 4.07 10.19
N ALA A 73 3.66 3.36 9.43
CA ALA A 73 2.69 2.42 9.99
C ALA A 73 3.36 1.17 10.60
N GLU A 74 4.43 0.65 10.00
CA GLU A 74 5.26 -0.42 10.56
C GLU A 74 5.86 0.00 11.90
N ALA A 75 6.45 1.19 11.96
CA ALA A 75 7.09 1.71 13.18
C ALA A 75 6.07 1.99 14.30
N ALA A 76 4.91 2.56 13.97
CA ALA A 76 3.92 2.96 14.95
C ALA A 76 3.01 1.81 15.43
N LEU A 77 2.64 0.91 14.51
CA LEU A 77 1.56 -0.07 14.72
C LEU A 77 1.96 -1.50 14.36
N GLN A 78 3.22 -1.76 13.99
CA GLN A 78 3.63 -3.04 13.42
C GLN A 78 2.70 -3.47 12.26
N PHE A 79 2.35 -2.50 11.42
CA PHE A 79 1.33 -2.69 10.39
C PHE A 79 1.80 -3.57 9.23
N GLU A 80 0.90 -4.42 8.74
CA GLU A 80 0.99 -5.12 7.47
C GLU A 80 -0.30 -4.91 6.70
N HIS A 81 -0.24 -4.41 5.46
CA HIS A 81 -1.45 -4.21 4.66
C HIS A 81 -2.08 -5.53 4.20
N ARG A 82 -1.22 -6.47 3.79
CA ARG A 82 -1.53 -7.82 3.29
C ARG A 82 -2.41 -7.91 2.03
N ASP A 83 -2.99 -6.81 1.57
CA ASP A 83 -3.74 -6.79 0.31
C ASP A 83 -3.51 -5.54 -0.53
N LEU A 84 -2.26 -5.09 -0.67
CA LEU A 84 -1.95 -3.82 -1.30
C LEU A 84 -1.79 -3.96 -2.83
N HIS A 85 -2.82 -4.49 -3.49
CA HIS A 85 -2.88 -4.46 -4.95
C HIS A 85 -3.10 -3.02 -5.45
N TRP A 86 -2.85 -2.76 -6.72
CA TRP A 86 -2.95 -1.42 -7.31
C TRP A 86 -4.38 -0.84 -7.35
N GLY A 87 -5.39 -1.63 -6.99
CA GLY A 87 -6.77 -1.15 -6.78
C GLY A 87 -6.94 -0.47 -5.41
N ASN A 88 -6.10 -0.84 -4.44
CA ASN A 88 -6.10 -0.33 -3.07
C ASN A 88 -5.12 0.85 -2.87
N VAL A 89 -4.64 1.41 -3.98
CA VAL A 89 -3.82 2.62 -4.02
C VAL A 89 -4.60 3.67 -4.80
N LEU A 90 -5.12 4.68 -4.12
CA LEU A 90 -5.78 5.82 -4.75
C LEU A 90 -4.76 6.92 -5.04
N VAL A 91 -4.92 7.58 -6.18
CA VAL A 91 -4.08 8.66 -6.65
C VAL A 91 -4.95 9.85 -7.04
N LYS A 92 -4.57 11.02 -6.52
CA LYS A 92 -5.22 12.30 -6.80
C LYS A 92 -4.21 13.29 -7.36
N ARG A 93 -4.62 14.07 -8.37
CA ARG A 93 -3.80 15.20 -8.85
C ARG A 93 -3.98 16.35 -7.88
N MET A 94 -2.88 16.95 -7.46
CA MET A 94 -2.92 18.12 -6.59
C MET A 94 -2.97 19.39 -7.42
N ASP A 95 -3.86 20.31 -7.03
CA ASP A 95 -3.92 21.66 -7.60
C ASP A 95 -2.85 22.59 -7.01
N SER A 96 -2.32 22.24 -5.83
CA SER A 96 -1.30 23.02 -5.14
C SER A 96 0.10 22.79 -5.72
N ARG A 97 0.93 23.83 -5.70
CA ARG A 97 2.33 23.79 -6.13
C ARG A 97 3.26 23.13 -5.10
N GLU A 98 2.74 22.49 -4.06
CA GLU A 98 3.60 21.89 -3.03
C GLU A 98 4.36 20.69 -3.62
N PRO A 99 5.68 20.81 -3.77
CA PRO A 99 6.46 19.83 -4.50
C PRO A 99 6.71 18.57 -3.67
N SER A 100 6.41 18.61 -2.37
CA SER A 100 6.75 17.55 -1.41
C SER A 100 5.70 17.39 -0.31
N SER A 101 5.57 16.17 0.22
CA SER A 101 4.82 15.86 1.43
C SER A 101 5.79 15.52 2.57
N THR A 102 5.51 16.05 3.75
CA THR A 102 6.33 15.87 4.97
C THR A 102 5.73 14.79 5.86
N HIS A 103 6.57 13.84 6.28
CA HIS A 103 6.22 12.74 7.17
C HIS A 103 7.20 12.67 8.34
N HIS A 104 6.80 12.04 9.44
CA HIS A 104 7.68 11.83 10.60
C HIS A 104 7.89 10.33 10.81
N LEU A 105 9.12 9.86 10.63
CA LEU A 105 9.52 8.47 10.80
C LEU A 105 10.59 8.39 11.89
N ASN A 106 10.30 7.69 12.99
CA ASN A 106 11.20 7.57 14.15
C ASN A 106 11.69 8.93 14.73
N GLY A 107 10.85 9.97 14.62
CA GLY A 107 11.20 11.33 15.08
C GLY A 107 11.99 12.16 14.07
N GLU A 108 12.37 11.60 12.92
CA GLU A 108 12.99 12.34 11.82
C GLU A 108 11.97 12.79 10.80
N GLU A 109 12.14 14.01 10.28
CA GLU A 109 11.31 14.57 9.21
C GLU A 109 11.77 14.02 7.85
N VAL A 110 10.85 13.38 7.13
CA VAL A 110 11.08 12.80 5.80
C VAL A 110 10.22 13.55 4.79
N CYS A 111 10.87 14.28 3.88
CA CYS A 111 10.20 14.99 2.79
C CYS A 111 10.24 14.18 1.50
N VAL A 112 9.08 13.87 0.94
CA VAL A 112 8.93 13.07 -0.28
C VAL A 112 8.42 13.95 -1.41
N ALA A 113 9.13 13.99 -2.55
CA ALA A 113 8.64 14.70 -3.73
C ALA A 113 7.35 14.06 -4.26
N THR A 114 6.28 14.85 -4.36
CA THR A 114 4.93 14.38 -4.74
C THR A 114 4.75 14.27 -6.25
N SER A 115 5.55 15.02 -7.03
CA SER A 115 5.35 15.17 -8.48
C SER A 115 3.91 15.60 -8.86
N GLY A 116 3.28 16.39 -7.99
CA GLY A 116 1.89 16.86 -8.15
C GLY A 116 0.83 15.78 -7.92
N LEU A 117 1.19 14.69 -7.24
CA LEU A 117 0.31 13.57 -6.94
C LEU A 117 0.23 13.33 -5.43
N ASP A 118 -0.99 13.15 -4.94
CA ASP A 118 -1.28 12.66 -3.59
C ASP A 118 -1.68 11.18 -3.65
N VAL A 119 -1.26 10.40 -2.66
CA VAL A 119 -1.44 8.94 -2.63
C VAL A 119 -2.11 8.52 -1.33
N SER A 120 -3.19 7.76 -1.45
CA SER A 120 -3.91 7.18 -0.32
C SER A 120 -3.92 5.65 -0.43
N ILE A 121 -3.66 4.97 0.68
CA ILE A 121 -3.79 3.52 0.80
C ILE A 121 -5.15 3.23 1.45
N ILE A 122 -5.90 2.29 0.88
CA ILE A 122 -7.26 1.94 1.32
C ILE A 122 -7.42 0.42 1.45
N ASP A 123 -8.59 0.01 1.94
CA ASP A 123 -9.00 -1.39 2.12
C ASP A 123 -8.08 -2.20 3.04
N PHE A 124 -8.39 -2.10 4.34
CA PHE A 124 -7.63 -2.78 5.39
C PHE A 124 -8.24 -4.13 5.78
N THR A 125 -9.12 -4.70 4.95
CA THR A 125 -9.88 -5.91 5.26
C THR A 125 -8.97 -7.08 5.66
N LEU A 126 -7.85 -7.27 4.97
CA LEU A 126 -6.91 -8.38 5.21
C LEU A 126 -5.71 -7.99 6.07
N SER A 127 -5.64 -6.74 6.54
CA SER A 127 -4.46 -6.20 7.20
C SER A 127 -4.17 -6.86 8.56
N ARG A 128 -3.04 -6.49 9.14
CA ARG A 128 -2.67 -6.76 10.53
C ARG A 128 -2.02 -5.53 11.16
N MET A 129 -2.30 -5.28 12.43
CA MET A 129 -1.61 -4.29 13.25
C MET A 129 -1.55 -4.72 14.71
N GLN A 130 -0.85 -3.94 15.54
CA GLN A 130 -0.82 -4.07 16.99
C GLN A 130 -1.32 -2.78 17.62
N LYS A 131 -2.30 -2.89 18.52
CA LYS A 131 -2.81 -1.78 19.33
C LYS A 131 -2.91 -2.22 20.79
N ASP A 132 -2.40 -1.40 21.70
CA ASP A 132 -2.41 -1.67 23.14
C ASP A 132 -1.83 -3.06 23.51
N GLY A 133 -0.79 -3.48 22.77
CA GLY A 133 -0.15 -4.78 22.92
C GLY A 133 -0.92 -5.98 22.35
N GLN A 134 -2.13 -5.76 21.81
CA GLN A 134 -2.96 -6.80 21.20
C GLN A 134 -2.88 -6.78 19.67
N PRO A 135 -2.70 -7.94 19.02
CA PRO A 135 -2.75 -8.02 17.57
C PRO A 135 -4.20 -7.94 17.09
N LEU A 136 -4.44 -7.04 16.14
CA LEU A 136 -5.68 -6.94 15.37
C LEU A 136 -5.35 -7.42 13.95
N TYR A 137 -6.01 -8.46 13.47
CA TYR A 137 -5.69 -9.10 12.19
C TYR A 137 -6.90 -9.85 11.63
N CYS A 138 -6.95 -9.99 10.30
CA CYS A 138 -7.83 -10.95 9.64
C CYS A 138 -7.11 -12.30 9.51
N ASP A 139 -7.79 -13.39 9.87
CA ASP A 139 -7.24 -14.74 9.72
C ASP A 139 -7.53 -15.30 8.32
N LEU A 140 -6.56 -15.15 7.42
CA LEU A 140 -6.69 -15.61 6.03
C LEU A 140 -6.65 -17.15 5.92
N SER A 141 -6.28 -17.89 6.97
CA SER A 141 -6.36 -19.36 6.95
C SER A 141 -7.81 -19.86 6.88
N ALA A 142 -8.78 -19.02 7.25
CA ALA A 142 -10.20 -19.31 7.17
C ALA A 142 -10.76 -19.32 5.73
N ASP A 143 -10.04 -18.74 4.76
CA ASP A 143 -10.40 -18.76 3.34
C ASP A 143 -9.28 -19.34 2.48
N PRO A 144 -9.25 -20.67 2.27
CA PRO A 144 -8.26 -21.32 1.41
C PRO A 144 -8.32 -20.85 -0.05
N THR A 145 -9.48 -20.39 -0.54
CA THR A 145 -9.68 -20.07 -1.95
C THR A 145 -8.90 -18.85 -2.40
N LEU A 146 -8.57 -17.95 -1.46
CA LEU A 146 -7.69 -16.80 -1.66
C LEU A 146 -6.34 -17.19 -2.28
N PHE A 147 -5.84 -18.39 -1.97
CA PHE A 147 -4.52 -18.86 -2.43
C PHE A 147 -4.53 -19.60 -3.77
N ASP A 148 -5.72 -19.93 -4.29
CA ASP A 148 -5.90 -20.68 -5.54
C ASP A 148 -5.96 -19.78 -6.78
N GLY A 149 -6.03 -18.46 -6.59
CA GLY A 149 -6.08 -17.48 -7.67
C GLY A 149 -4.87 -17.57 -8.62
N LYS A 150 -5.09 -17.28 -9.90
CA LYS A 150 -4.09 -17.34 -10.98
C LYS A 150 -4.31 -16.21 -11.98
N GLY A 151 -3.29 -15.94 -12.80
CA GLY A 151 -3.39 -14.98 -13.92
C GLY A 151 -2.89 -13.58 -13.63
N ASP A 152 -2.61 -13.25 -12.37
CA ASP A 152 -1.94 -12.01 -11.98
C ASP A 152 -0.95 -12.28 -10.83
N TYR A 153 0.15 -11.52 -10.81
CA TYR A 153 1.19 -11.60 -9.80
C TYR A 153 0.68 -11.37 -8.36
N GLN A 154 -0.46 -10.68 -8.17
CA GLN A 154 -1.08 -10.50 -6.85
C GLN A 154 -1.34 -11.85 -6.15
N PHE A 155 -1.72 -12.88 -6.92
CA PHE A 155 -2.02 -14.18 -6.34
C PHE A 155 -0.77 -14.91 -5.88
N ASP A 156 0.37 -14.66 -6.54
CA ASP A 156 1.67 -15.15 -6.06
C ASP A 156 2.08 -14.47 -4.76
N ILE A 157 1.69 -13.20 -4.55
CA ILE A 157 1.94 -12.49 -3.29
C ILE A 157 1.19 -13.16 -2.13
N TYR A 158 -0.09 -13.52 -2.28
CA TYR A 158 -0.81 -14.25 -1.20
C TYR A 158 -0.11 -15.55 -0.82
N ARG A 159 0.33 -16.34 -1.81
CA ARG A 159 1.09 -17.57 -1.58
C ARG A 159 2.44 -17.31 -0.92
N ALA A 160 3.15 -16.26 -1.34
CA ALA A 160 4.44 -15.87 -0.75
C ALA A 160 4.30 -15.43 0.71
N MET A 161 3.26 -14.64 1.04
CA MET A 161 2.95 -14.25 2.42
C MET A 161 2.63 -15.48 3.29
N LYS A 162 1.76 -16.38 2.81
CA LYS A 162 1.42 -17.64 3.49
C LYS A 162 2.67 -18.49 3.78
N LYS A 163 3.58 -18.57 2.82
CA LYS A 163 4.86 -19.28 2.99
C LYS A 163 5.75 -18.59 4.03
N GLU A 164 5.87 -17.28 3.99
CA GLU A 164 6.72 -16.49 4.90
C GLU A 164 6.25 -16.59 6.35
N ASN A 165 4.94 -16.42 6.57
CA ASN A 165 4.36 -16.45 7.90
C ASN A 165 4.03 -17.88 8.40
N ARG A 166 4.17 -18.89 7.54
CA ARG A 166 3.82 -20.30 7.79
C ARG A 166 2.35 -20.49 8.17
N ASP A 167 1.47 -19.78 7.47
CA ASP A 167 0.01 -19.70 7.69
C ASP A 167 -0.39 -19.16 9.07
N ASN A 168 0.53 -18.52 9.80
CA ASN A 168 0.23 -17.86 11.07
C ASN A 168 -0.01 -16.36 10.85
N TRP A 169 -1.26 -16.00 10.56
CA TRP A 169 -1.66 -14.62 10.26
C TRP A 169 -1.70 -13.70 11.49
N LYS A 170 -1.65 -14.25 12.71
CA LYS A 170 -1.51 -13.43 13.94
C LYS A 170 -0.10 -12.85 14.10
N ARG A 171 0.90 -13.56 13.60
CA ARG A 171 2.32 -13.18 13.69
C ARG A 171 2.61 -11.89 12.93
N HIS A 172 3.49 -11.06 13.47
CA HIS A 172 4.06 -9.92 12.76
C HIS A 172 5.14 -10.38 11.76
N CYS A 173 4.91 -10.10 10.48
CA CYS A 173 5.78 -10.43 9.36
C CYS A 173 5.88 -9.22 8.41
N PRO A 174 6.66 -8.16 8.73
CA PRO A 174 6.71 -6.93 7.93
C PRO A 174 7.21 -7.15 6.48
N TYR A 175 7.86 -8.28 6.21
CA TYR A 175 8.23 -8.70 4.86
C TYR A 175 7.01 -8.83 3.92
N THR A 176 5.79 -9.01 4.43
CA THR A 176 4.58 -8.99 3.60
C THR A 176 4.37 -7.65 2.90
N ASN A 177 4.69 -6.52 3.54
CA ASN A 177 4.67 -5.21 2.90
C ASN A 177 5.74 -5.10 1.79
N VAL A 178 6.93 -5.67 2.01
CA VAL A 178 8.01 -5.71 1.01
C VAL A 178 7.57 -6.48 -0.24
N LEU A 179 6.88 -7.61 -0.07
CA LEU A 179 6.32 -8.39 -1.19
C LEU A 179 5.31 -7.56 -1.99
N TRP A 180 4.43 -6.81 -1.33
CA TRP A 180 3.48 -5.93 -2.01
C TRP A 180 4.15 -4.73 -2.70
N LEU A 181 5.22 -4.17 -2.12
CA LEU A 181 6.02 -3.13 -2.79
C LEU A 181 6.70 -3.66 -4.06
N HIS A 182 7.17 -4.91 -4.04
CA HIS A 182 7.70 -5.56 -5.24
C HIS A 182 6.61 -5.71 -6.32
N TYR A 183 5.42 -6.17 -5.93
CA TYR A 183 4.26 -6.23 -6.82
C TYR A 183 3.90 -4.87 -7.43
N LEU A 184 3.79 -3.82 -6.60
CA LEU A 184 3.45 -2.48 -7.09
C LEU A 184 4.51 -1.92 -8.02
N ALA A 185 5.79 -2.13 -7.72
CA ALA A 185 6.88 -1.71 -8.59
C ALA A 185 6.85 -2.43 -9.94
N ASP A 186 6.50 -3.72 -9.97
CA ASP A 186 6.33 -4.47 -11.22
C ASP A 186 5.15 -3.92 -12.04
N LYS A 187 4.01 -3.71 -11.39
CA LYS A 187 2.83 -3.09 -12.02
C LYS A 187 3.12 -1.71 -12.59
N LEU A 188 3.82 -0.87 -11.82
CA LEU A 188 4.25 0.45 -12.26
C LEU A 188 5.21 0.37 -13.45
N LEU A 189 6.23 -0.50 -13.40
CA LEU A 189 7.18 -0.66 -14.50
C LEU A 189 6.50 -1.07 -15.82
N ASN A 190 5.48 -1.93 -15.73
CA ASN A 190 4.77 -2.48 -16.88
C ASN A 190 3.54 -1.65 -17.32
N LYS A 191 3.18 -0.58 -16.59
CA LYS A 191 2.07 0.30 -16.95
C LYS A 191 2.38 1.14 -18.20
N LYS A 192 1.33 1.58 -18.90
CA LYS A 192 1.44 2.53 -20.01
C LYS A 192 1.60 3.97 -19.50
N TYR A 193 2.44 4.74 -20.18
CA TYR A 193 2.77 6.12 -19.85
C TYR A 193 2.58 7.04 -21.06
N LYS A 194 2.18 8.30 -20.82
CA LYS A 194 2.04 9.31 -21.88
C LYS A 194 3.39 9.78 -22.45
N ALA A 195 4.45 9.78 -21.64
CA ALA A 195 5.79 10.16 -22.07
C ALA A 195 6.43 9.12 -23.02
N ASN A 196 7.32 9.58 -23.92
CA ASN A 196 7.94 8.70 -24.90
C ASN A 196 8.90 7.67 -24.24
N LYS A 197 8.99 6.45 -24.80
CA LYS A 197 9.81 5.36 -24.24
C LYS A 197 11.29 5.74 -24.06
N LYS A 198 11.87 6.50 -24.99
CA LYS A 198 13.29 6.90 -24.95
C LYS A 198 13.61 7.72 -23.71
N SER A 199 12.72 8.65 -23.33
CA SER A 199 12.84 9.49 -22.13
C SER A 199 12.74 8.71 -20.82
N GLN A 200 12.16 7.50 -20.87
CA GLN A 200 11.90 6.67 -19.70
C GLN A 200 12.96 5.58 -19.47
N ARG A 201 13.89 5.37 -20.41
CA ARG A 201 14.84 4.24 -20.37
C ARG A 201 15.68 4.19 -19.09
N ALA A 202 16.19 5.34 -18.64
CA ALA A 202 16.94 5.43 -17.40
C ALA A 202 16.09 5.03 -16.18
N TRP A 203 14.84 5.49 -16.13
CA TRP A 203 13.90 5.12 -15.07
C TRP A 203 13.50 3.65 -15.11
N GLN A 204 13.29 3.08 -16.30
CA GLN A 204 13.04 1.64 -16.45
C GLN A 204 14.17 0.82 -15.82
N GLN A 205 15.43 1.21 -16.08
CA GLN A 205 16.59 0.54 -15.52
C GLN A 205 16.64 0.68 -13.99
N LYS A 206 16.30 1.86 -13.44
CA LYS A 206 16.18 2.07 -11.98
C LYS A 206 15.11 1.18 -11.35
N PHE A 207 13.93 1.06 -11.96
CA PHE A 207 12.86 0.17 -11.48
C PHE A 207 13.26 -1.30 -11.57
N GLN A 208 13.92 -1.72 -12.65
CA GLN A 208 14.45 -3.08 -12.76
C GLN A 208 15.50 -3.40 -11.70
N THR A 209 16.36 -2.44 -11.36
CA THR A 209 17.29 -2.58 -10.23
C THR A 209 16.55 -2.65 -8.90
N PHE A 210 15.52 -1.82 -8.70
CA PHE A 210 14.68 -1.86 -7.50
C PHE A 210 14.03 -3.23 -7.29
N LEU A 211 13.42 -3.81 -8.33
CA LEU A 211 12.79 -5.14 -8.25
C LEU A 211 13.77 -6.23 -7.78
N LYS A 212 15.05 -6.12 -8.14
CA LYS A 212 16.09 -7.04 -7.67
C LYS A 212 16.48 -6.80 -6.21
N GLN A 213 16.57 -5.53 -5.80
CA GLN A 213 17.02 -5.14 -4.46
C GLN A 213 15.95 -5.30 -3.37
N VAL A 214 14.69 -5.02 -3.70
CA VAL A 214 13.62 -4.92 -2.70
C VAL A 214 13.37 -6.25 -1.97
N LEU A 215 13.54 -7.38 -2.64
CA LEU A 215 13.34 -8.72 -2.05
C LEU A 215 14.45 -9.12 -1.07
N ASP A 216 15.59 -8.44 -1.07
CA ASP A 216 16.66 -8.63 -0.07
C ASP A 216 16.35 -7.90 1.25
N CYS A 217 15.36 -7.00 1.25
CA CYS A 217 14.95 -6.23 2.43
C CYS A 217 13.95 -7.00 3.29
N ARG A 218 13.93 -6.74 4.60
CA ARG A 218 12.99 -7.38 5.55
C ARG A 218 11.88 -6.48 6.07
N THR A 219 12.04 -5.16 5.93
CA THR A 219 11.09 -4.13 6.36
C THR A 219 11.05 -3.01 5.34
N VAL A 220 10.01 -2.20 5.34
CA VAL A 220 9.92 -1.05 4.43
C VAL A 220 10.94 0.03 4.81
N ALA A 221 11.27 0.17 6.10
CA ALA A 221 12.37 1.03 6.53
C ALA A 221 13.71 0.63 5.90
N GLN A 222 13.98 -0.68 5.77
CA GLN A 222 15.16 -1.17 5.07
C GLN A 222 15.09 -0.88 3.56
N VAL A 223 13.91 -1.01 2.94
CA VAL A 223 13.70 -0.66 1.52
C VAL A 223 14.06 0.81 1.25
N LEU A 224 13.60 1.73 2.10
CA LEU A 224 13.93 3.16 1.99
C LEU A 224 15.42 3.45 2.14
N LYS A 225 16.11 2.69 3.00
CA LYS A 225 17.54 2.87 3.30
C LYS A 225 18.46 2.24 2.25
N ASP A 226 18.16 1.02 1.82
CA ASP A 226 19.09 0.18 1.08
C ASP A 226 18.89 0.29 -0.43
N CYS A 227 17.65 0.43 -0.91
CA CYS A 227 17.34 0.48 -2.34
C CYS A 227 17.76 1.82 -2.97
N THR A 228 18.43 1.75 -4.12
CA THR A 228 18.98 2.94 -4.79
C THR A 228 17.92 3.84 -5.40
N LEU A 229 16.72 3.32 -5.67
CA LEU A 229 15.59 4.08 -6.24
C LEU A 229 15.22 5.32 -5.40
N PHE A 230 15.44 5.27 -4.08
CA PHE A 230 15.08 6.33 -3.14
C PHE A 230 16.27 7.20 -2.71
N LYS A 231 17.50 6.87 -3.14
CA LYS A 231 18.71 7.64 -2.79
C LYS A 231 18.91 8.88 -3.66
N ASP A 232 18.33 8.89 -4.86
CA ASP A 232 18.39 10.03 -5.76
C ASP A 232 17.30 11.06 -5.39
N LYS A 233 17.74 12.28 -5.05
CA LYS A 233 16.89 13.46 -4.85
C LYS A 233 16.32 13.94 -6.18
#